data_AF-A0A954BC54-F1
#
_entry.id   AF-A0A954BC54-F1
#
_cell.length_a   1.000
_cell.length_b   1.000
_cell.length_c   1.000
_cell.angle_alpha   90.00
_cell.angle_beta   90.00
_cell.angle_gamma   90.00
#
_symmetry.space_group_name_H-M   'P 1'
#
loop_
_entity.id
_entity.type
_entity.pdbx_description
1 polymer ?
#
loop_
_entity_poly.entity_id
_entity_poly.type
_entity_poly.pdbx_seq_one_letter_code
_entity_poly.pdbx_strand_id
1 'polypeptide(L)'
;MAPENLKRAMAGLLVLTGVLHLIVALTGNVGDLKFGLTLFGIAYFLLGLFVYPGKATAVRVAMVMTALGLGLGGLNFIKNGGPPSLYVMFAIDVAVLALGGMWLMKSKSSTS
;
A
#
# COMPACT_ATOMS: atom_id res chain seq x y z
N MET A 1 0.03 1.70 -20.54
CA MET A 1 1.15 1.12 -19.76
C MET A 1 1.11 -0.40 -19.87
N ALA A 2 2.26 -1.04 -20.08
CA ALA A 2 2.37 -2.50 -20.14
C ALA A 2 2.10 -3.14 -18.77
N PRO A 3 1.58 -4.38 -18.69
CA PRO A 3 1.29 -5.05 -17.42
C PRO A 3 2.51 -5.14 -16.50
N GLU A 4 3.72 -5.42 -17.00
CA GLU A 4 4.90 -5.49 -16.14
C GLU A 4 5.20 -4.15 -15.46
N ASN A 5 5.00 -3.03 -16.17
CA ASN A 5 5.26 -1.69 -15.62
C ASN A 5 4.24 -1.30 -14.55
N LEU A 6 2.97 -1.70 -14.70
CA LEU A 6 1.94 -1.51 -13.66
C LEU A 6 2.29 -2.25 -12.37
N LYS A 7 2.74 -3.51 -12.50
CA LYS A 7 3.14 -4.34 -11.35
C LYS A 7 4.39 -3.79 -10.67
N ARG A 8 5.38 -3.36 -11.46
CA ARG A 8 6.61 -2.73 -10.94
C ARG A 8 6.31 -1.42 -10.20
N ALA A 9 5.45 -0.58 -10.76
CA ALA A 9 5.02 0.65 -10.11
C ALA A 9 4.26 0.36 -8.80
N MET A 10 3.33 -0.60 -8.81
CA MET A 10 2.63 -1.04 -7.60
C MET A 10 3.60 -1.55 -6.52
N ALA A 11 4.54 -2.41 -6.89
CA ALA A 11 5.55 -2.92 -5.97
C ALA A 11 6.43 -1.80 -5.39
N GLY A 12 6.88 -0.86 -6.23
CA GLY A 12 7.66 0.29 -5.80
C GLY A 12 6.89 1.20 -4.85
N LEU A 13 5.61 1.46 -5.13
CA LEU A 13 4.75 2.26 -4.24
C LEU A 13 4.51 1.57 -2.90
N LEU A 14 4.33 0.24 -2.88
CA LEU A 14 4.20 -0.55 -1.64
C LEU A 14 5.47 -0.46 -0.78
N VAL A 15 6.65 -0.60 -1.39
CA VAL A 15 7.93 -0.42 -0.69
C VAL A 15 8.03 1.01 -0.14
N LEU A 16 7.75 2.01 -0.97
CA LEU A 16 7.85 3.42 -0.60
C LEU A 16 6.90 3.78 0.55
N THR A 17 5.63 3.39 0.47
CA THR A 17 4.67 3.65 1.54
C THR A 17 5.03 2.88 2.81
N GLY A 18 5.58 1.66 2.69
CA GLY A 18 6.08 0.90 3.83
C GLY A 18 7.21 1.62 4.56
N VAL A 19 8.19 2.16 3.83
CA VAL A 19 9.27 2.98 4.39
C VAL A 19 8.70 4.25 5.02
N LEU A 20 7.77 4.94 4.36
CA LEU A 20 7.17 6.16 4.88
C LEU A 20 6.41 5.92 6.20
N HIS A 21 5.66 4.81 6.29
CA HIS A 21 4.98 4.38 7.51
C HIS A 21 5.98 4.18 8.67
N LEU A 22 7.09 3.50 8.39
CA LEU A 22 8.15 3.28 9.39
C LEU A 22 8.82 4.59 9.82
N ILE A 23 9.15 5.48 8.88
CA ILE A 23 9.72 6.79 9.19
C ILE A 23 8.77 7.56 10.13
N VAL A 24 7.49 7.68 9.77
CA VAL A 24 6.52 8.41 10.59
C VAL A 24 6.30 7.74 11.96
N ALA A 25 6.33 6.42 12.04
CA ALA A 25 6.25 5.71 13.32
C ALA A 25 7.48 5.96 14.22
N LEU A 26 8.67 6.05 13.63
CA LEU A 26 9.93 6.19 14.35
C LEU A 26 10.25 7.63 14.73
N THR A 27 9.93 8.59 13.86
CA THR A 27 10.33 10.00 14.02
C THR A 27 9.16 10.92 14.35
N GLY A 28 7.92 10.50 14.10
CA GLY A 28 6.73 11.31 14.34
C GLY A 28 6.24 11.22 15.78
N ASN A 29 5.69 12.33 16.29
CA ASN A 29 4.91 12.32 17.53
C ASN A 29 3.47 11.84 17.23
N VAL A 30 3.32 10.53 17.07
CA VAL A 30 2.09 9.89 16.57
C VAL A 30 1.33 9.09 17.63
N GLY A 31 1.80 9.08 18.88
CA GLY A 31 1.13 8.44 20.02
C GLY A 31 0.64 7.02 19.69
N ASP A 32 -0.66 6.79 19.84
CA ASP A 32 -1.32 5.50 19.64
C ASP A 32 -1.26 4.97 18.19
N LEU A 33 -1.02 5.84 17.21
CA LEU A 33 -0.84 5.42 15.81
C LEU A 33 0.48 4.70 15.57
N LYS A 34 1.46 4.81 16.49
CA LYS A 34 2.81 4.28 16.29
C LYS A 34 2.82 2.78 16.00
N PHE A 35 2.01 2.01 16.72
CA PHE A 35 1.92 0.56 16.52
C PHE A 35 1.34 0.24 15.13
N GLY A 36 0.21 0.85 14.78
CA GLY A 36 -0.43 0.66 13.47
C GLY A 36 0.50 1.02 12.32
N LEU A 37 1.16 2.19 12.41
CA LEU A 37 2.12 2.65 11.41
C LEU A 37 3.29 1.68 11.27
N THR A 38 3.83 1.18 12.37
CA THR A 38 4.93 0.20 12.32
C THR A 38 4.47 -1.11 11.65
N LEU A 39 3.34 -1.65 12.07
CA LEU A 39 2.81 -2.92 11.57
C LEU A 39 2.51 -2.84 10.06
N PHE A 40 1.78 -1.81 9.62
CA PHE A 40 1.49 -1.61 8.21
C PHE A 40 2.73 -1.24 7.41
N GLY A 41 3.69 -0.52 8.00
CA GLY A 41 4.96 -0.22 7.37
C GLY A 41 5.76 -1.46 7.00
N ILE A 42 5.90 -2.41 7.94
CA ILE A 42 6.54 -3.70 7.70
C ILE A 42 5.74 -4.49 6.65
N ALA A 43 4.42 -4.56 6.80
CA ALA A 43 3.57 -5.33 5.90
C ALA A 43 3.66 -4.82 4.45
N TYR A 44 3.56 -3.51 4.23
CA TYR A 44 3.64 -2.91 2.89
C TYR A 44 5.02 -3.06 2.26
N PHE A 45 6.09 -2.91 3.05
CA PHE A 45 7.44 -3.14 2.56
C PHE A 45 7.61 -4.57 2.05
N LEU A 46 7.22 -5.57 2.86
CA LEU A 46 7.30 -6.98 2.49
C LEU A 46 6.38 -7.34 1.30
N LEU A 47 5.17 -6.76 1.26
CA LEU A 47 4.26 -6.94 0.13
C LEU A 47 4.83 -6.39 -1.16
N GLY A 48 5.52 -5.24 -1.13
CA GLY A 48 6.21 -4.72 -2.31
C GLY A 48 7.26 -5.69 -2.85
N LEU A 49 8.09 -6.26 -1.98
CA LEU A 49 9.07 -7.30 -2.34
C LEU A 49 8.42 -8.58 -2.85
N PHE A 50 7.26 -8.95 -2.32
CA PHE A 50 6.51 -10.14 -2.74
C PHE A 50 5.78 -9.96 -4.08
N VAL A 51 5.21 -8.77 -4.34
CA VAL A 51 4.47 -8.45 -5.57
C VAL A 51 5.38 -8.39 -6.78
N TYR A 52 6.63 -7.93 -6.62
CA TYR A 52 7.57 -7.78 -7.74
C TYR A 52 7.80 -9.08 -8.53
N PRO A 53 8.21 -10.22 -7.92
CA PRO A 53 8.28 -11.51 -8.59
C PRO A 53 6.90 -12.22 -8.65
N GLY A 54 5.93 -11.76 -7.87
CA GLY A 54 4.65 -12.44 -7.66
C GLY A 54 3.73 -12.51 -8.88
N LYS A 55 2.76 -13.43 -8.78
CA LYS A 55 1.65 -13.62 -9.73
C LYS A 55 0.38 -12.92 -9.22
N ALA A 56 -0.77 -13.23 -9.82
CA ALA A 56 -2.05 -12.61 -9.48
C ALA A 56 -2.44 -12.72 -7.99
N THR A 57 -2.10 -13.83 -7.32
CA THR A 57 -2.36 -13.99 -5.88
C THR A 57 -1.63 -12.93 -5.06
N ALA A 58 -0.36 -12.63 -5.37
CA ALA A 58 0.41 -11.62 -4.65
C ALA A 58 -0.20 -10.23 -4.81
N VAL A 59 -0.62 -9.89 -6.04
CA VAL A 59 -1.31 -8.61 -6.32
C VAL A 59 -2.62 -8.51 -5.55
N ARG A 60 -3.44 -9.58 -5.51
CA ARG A 60 -4.71 -9.60 -4.76
C ARG A 60 -4.49 -9.45 -3.26
N VAL A 61 -3.53 -10.18 -2.69
CA VAL A 61 -3.20 -10.08 -1.26
C VAL A 61 -2.76 -8.66 -0.92
N ALA A 62 -1.88 -8.08 -1.74
CA ALA A 62 -1.46 -6.70 -1.55
C ALA A 62 -2.65 -5.73 -1.62
N MET A 63 -3.54 -5.86 -2.60
CA MET A 63 -4.74 -5.02 -2.69
C MET A 63 -5.64 -5.14 -1.46
N VAL A 64 -5.88 -6.35 -0.96
CA VAL A 64 -6.69 -6.56 0.26
C VAL A 64 -6.04 -5.90 1.46
N MET A 65 -4.73 -6.09 1.66
CA MET A 65 -4.00 -5.48 2.76
C MET A 65 -3.94 -3.94 2.65
N THR A 66 -3.80 -3.40 1.45
CA THR A 66 -3.87 -1.96 1.20
C THR A 66 -5.27 -1.41 1.51
N ALA A 67 -6.33 -2.08 1.06
CA ALA A 67 -7.70 -1.66 1.38
C ALA A 67 -7.99 -1.70 2.88
N LEU A 68 -7.48 -2.71 3.60
CA LEU A 68 -7.60 -2.81 5.06
C LEU A 68 -6.87 -1.67 5.77
N GLY A 69 -5.63 -1.37 5.39
CA GLY A 69 -4.88 -0.27 6.00
C GLY A 69 -5.49 1.10 5.70
N LEU A 70 -5.96 1.32 4.46
CA LEU A 70 -6.69 2.54 4.09
C LEU A 70 -7.98 2.68 4.91
N GLY A 71 -8.75 1.60 5.06
CA GLY A 71 -10.00 1.60 5.84
C GLY A 71 -9.75 1.86 7.32
N LEU A 72 -8.87 1.09 7.95
CA LEU A 72 -8.57 1.22 9.39
C LEU A 72 -7.87 2.54 9.70
N GLY A 73 -6.88 2.93 8.89
CA GLY A 73 -6.16 4.19 9.01
C GLY A 73 -7.07 5.39 8.78
N GLY A 74 -7.93 5.35 7.76
CA GLY A 74 -8.90 6.40 7.45
C GLY A 74 -9.94 6.59 8.55
N LEU A 75 -10.50 5.48 9.07
CA LEU A 75 -11.45 5.54 10.20
C LEU A 75 -10.80 6.12 11.45
N ASN A 76 -9.56 5.74 11.76
CA ASN A 76 -8.84 6.34 12.89
C ASN A 76 -8.56 7.83 12.65
N PHE A 77 -8.14 8.20 11.45
CA PHE A 77 -7.85 9.58 11.08
C PHE A 77 -9.06 10.50 11.21
N ILE A 78 -10.24 10.05 10.77
CA ILE A 78 -11.49 10.83 10.88
C ILE A 78 -11.87 11.05 12.34
N LYS A 79 -11.62 10.07 13.22
CA LYS A 79 -12.00 10.14 14.64
C LYS A 79 -11.00 10.91 15.50
N ASN A 80 -9.71 10.66 15.29
CA ASN A 80 -8.63 11.07 16.18
C ASN A 80 -7.66 12.07 15.55
N GLY A 81 -7.85 12.38 14.26
CA GLY A 81 -6.89 13.14 13.47
C GLY A 81 -5.60 12.35 13.21
N GLY A 82 -4.56 13.07 12.80
CA GLY A 82 -3.23 12.50 12.63
C GLY A 82 -2.29 13.44 11.87
N PRO A 83 -1.02 13.06 11.71
CA PRO A 83 -0.05 13.89 11.04
C PRO A 83 -0.40 14.08 9.55
N PRO A 84 -0.03 15.22 8.94
CA PRO A 84 -0.27 15.49 7.51
C PRO A 84 0.31 14.43 6.56
N SER A 85 1.32 13.66 7.00
CA SER A 85 1.89 12.55 6.24
C SER A 85 0.87 11.46 5.91
N LEU A 86 -0.21 11.31 6.69
CA LEU A 86 -1.26 10.33 6.41
C LEU A 86 -2.01 10.62 5.10
N TYR A 87 -2.17 11.90 4.72
CA TYR A 87 -2.79 12.24 3.44
C TYR A 87 -1.98 11.67 2.25
N VAL A 88 -0.65 11.73 2.35
CA VAL A 88 0.25 11.19 1.34
C VAL A 88 0.16 9.66 1.30
N MET A 89 0.14 9.02 2.48
CA MET A 89 -0.01 7.56 2.57
C MET A 89 -1.33 7.10 1.95
N PHE A 90 -2.45 7.75 2.26
CA PHE A 90 -3.75 7.43 1.67
C PHE A 90 -3.79 7.62 0.15
N ALA A 91 -3.15 8.68 -0.36
CA ALA A 91 -3.04 8.88 -1.80
C ALA A 91 -2.25 7.75 -2.48
N ILE A 92 -1.16 7.30 -1.85
CA ILE A 92 -0.38 6.16 -2.35
C ILE A 92 -1.21 4.87 -2.31
N ASP A 93 -1.97 4.62 -1.23
CA ASP A 93 -2.81 3.42 -1.11
C ASP A 93 -3.88 3.35 -2.21
N VAL A 94 -4.54 4.48 -2.51
CA VAL A 94 -5.49 4.58 -3.63
C VAL A 94 -4.79 4.28 -4.96
N ALA A 95 -3.58 4.81 -5.17
CA ALA A 95 -2.81 4.52 -6.38
C ALA A 95 -2.41 3.04 -6.48
N VAL A 96 -2.00 2.40 -5.37
CA VAL A 96 -1.69 0.97 -5.30
C VAL A 96 -2.91 0.13 -5.68
N LEU A 97 -4.10 0.45 -5.16
CA LEU A 97 -5.34 -0.23 -5.51
C LEU A 97 -5.70 -0.07 -7.00
N ALA A 98 -5.57 1.14 -7.53
CA ALA A 98 -5.84 1.42 -8.94
C ALA A 98 -4.86 0.67 -9.86
N LEU A 99 -3.56 0.68 -9.56
CA LEU A 99 -2.55 -0.06 -10.33
C LEU A 99 -2.77 -1.57 -10.28
N GLY A 100 -3.08 -2.12 -9.10
CA GLY A 100 -3.40 -3.54 -8.94
C GLY A 100 -4.64 -3.96 -9.73
N GLY A 101 -5.70 -3.14 -9.69
CA GLY A 101 -6.91 -3.36 -10.48
C GLY A 101 -6.65 -3.33 -11.98
N MET A 102 -5.96 -2.30 -12.48
CA MET A 102 -5.59 -2.19 -13.89
C MET A 102 -4.71 -3.38 -14.33
N TRP A 103 -3.78 -3.81 -13.49
CA TRP A 103 -2.93 -4.97 -13.77
C TRP A 103 -3.75 -6.26 -13.89
N LEU A 104 -4.70 -6.50 -12.97
CA LEU A 104 -5.55 -7.69 -12.99
C LEU A 104 -6.44 -7.73 -14.24
N MET A 105 -6.97 -6.59 -14.68
CA MET A 105 -7.78 -6.50 -15.89
C MET A 105 -6.96 -6.82 -17.15
N LYS A 106 -5.77 -6.21 -17.28
CA LYS A 106 -4.90 -6.40 -18.46
C LYS A 106 -4.22 -7.77 -18.51
N SER A 107 -3.97 -8.38 -17.35
CA SER A 107 -3.33 -9.71 -17.31
C SER A 107 -4.29 -10.83 -17.72
N LYS A 108 -5.61 -10.64 -17.54
CA LYS A 108 -6.62 -11.61 -18.02
C LYS A 108 -6.78 -11.58 -19.54
N SER A 109 -6.74 -10.40 -20.17
CA SER A 109 -6.90 -10.25 -21.62
C SER A 109 -5.71 -10.76 -22.44
N SER A 110 -4.54 -10.98 -21.82
CA SER A 110 -3.35 -11.47 -22.52
C SER A 110 -3.26 -13.01 -22.57
N THR A 111 -4.23 -13.70 -21.96
CA THR A 111 -4.34 -15.17 -21.91
C THR A 111 -5.55 -15.70 -22.69
N SER A 112 -6.30 -14.81 -23.35
CA SER A 112 -7.40 -15.13 -24.28
C SER A 112 -6.96 -14.85 -25.70
#